data_AF-A0A7W8JXT1-F1
#
_entry.id   AF-A0A7W8JXT1-F1
#
_cell.length_a   1.000
_cell.length_b   1.000
_cell.length_c   1.000
_cell.angle_alpha   90.00
_cell.angle_beta   90.00
_cell.angle_gamma   90.00
#
_symmetry.space_group_name_H-M   'P 1'
#
loop_
_entity.id
_entity.type
_entity.pdbx_description
1 polymer ?
#
loop_
_entity_poly.entity_id
_entity_poly.type
_entity_poly.pdbx_seq_one_letter_code
_entity_poly.pdbx_strand_id
1 'polypeptide(L)'
;MNHDSLPVTREEREHARREALYRQAKFEFGVSLIARAAIVLLIPFLLQNTTYTPVALLAGLLVAEFFSYRSDSTKGLAEQVARAIDYHDSLGWPLKEKQRLNAASGVSERLLNKVVSEHRAKNRRYFDTPVEVGPNRAAENVKQSAWYTGEQARGMQALMWWMVLLTLLAAAGYFVYTTAQSVSVGGNEGLQNYAGALKTTIALITAANSLGLVKLAMGYGKAAQAAQRHYDLAEEYAKRGSALLEKDAVFLLASYHTARGSMPLIPQWWWNRQEKTLNRRWRQEVLDRT
;
A
#
# COMPACT_ATOMS: atom_id res chain seq x y z
N MET A 1 -27.88 27.62 2.26
CA MET A 1 -28.10 26.62 1.18
C MET A 1 -27.44 25.32 1.62
N ASN A 2 -28.21 24.23 1.79
CA ASN A 2 -27.65 22.92 2.07
C ASN A 2 -26.90 22.43 0.82
N HIS A 3 -25.57 22.35 0.89
CA HIS A 3 -24.74 21.81 -0.19
C HIS A 3 -25.03 20.32 -0.50
N ASP A 4 -25.82 19.64 0.33
CA ASP A 4 -26.16 18.21 0.17
C ASP A 4 -27.18 17.91 -0.93
N SER A 5 -27.82 18.92 -1.54
CA SER A 5 -28.89 18.71 -2.52
C SER A 5 -28.43 18.61 -3.98
N LEU A 6 -27.16 18.88 -4.30
CA LEU A 6 -26.68 18.76 -5.68
C LEU A 6 -26.53 17.27 -6.07
N PRO A 7 -26.97 16.86 -7.28
CA PRO A 7 -26.78 15.50 -7.75
C PRO A 7 -25.28 15.18 -7.85
N VAL A 8 -24.89 13.96 -7.44
CA VAL A 8 -23.48 13.49 -7.54
C VAL A 8 -23.11 13.47 -9.01
N THR A 9 -22.03 14.18 -9.36
CA THR A 9 -21.58 14.15 -10.75
C THR A 9 -21.07 12.75 -11.08
N ARG A 10 -21.17 12.37 -12.35
CA ARG A 10 -20.69 11.04 -12.78
C ARG A 10 -19.20 10.87 -12.47
N GLU A 11 -18.40 11.91 -12.68
CA GLU A 11 -16.96 11.94 -12.40
C GLU A 11 -16.65 11.76 -10.92
N GLU A 12 -17.32 12.50 -10.03
CA GLU A 12 -17.19 12.35 -8.57
C GLU A 12 -17.41 10.89 -8.14
N ARG A 13 -18.42 10.24 -8.72
CA ARG A 13 -18.75 8.85 -8.41
C ARG A 13 -17.67 7.88 -8.90
N GLU A 14 -17.05 8.10 -10.06
CA GLU A 14 -15.95 7.26 -10.54
C GLU A 14 -14.68 7.41 -9.68
N HIS A 15 -14.33 8.63 -9.26
CA HIS A 15 -13.23 8.85 -8.31
C HIS A 15 -13.48 8.17 -6.97
N ALA A 16 -14.69 8.30 -6.44
CA ALA A 16 -15.09 7.65 -5.20
C ALA A 16 -15.03 6.13 -5.32
N ARG A 17 -15.41 5.58 -6.47
CA ARG A 17 -15.36 4.14 -6.75
C ARG A 17 -13.92 3.61 -6.77
N ARG A 18 -12.99 4.32 -7.41
CA ARG A 18 -11.56 4.00 -7.36
C ARG A 18 -11.06 3.96 -5.92
N GLU A 19 -11.36 4.98 -5.12
CA GLU A 19 -10.92 5.01 -3.73
C GLU A 19 -11.57 3.89 -2.90
N ALA A 20 -12.84 3.58 -3.13
CA ALA A 20 -13.54 2.48 -2.47
C ALA A 20 -12.87 1.12 -2.77
N LEU A 21 -12.47 0.86 -4.02
CA LEU A 21 -11.70 -0.34 -4.39
C LEU A 21 -10.36 -0.39 -3.63
N TYR A 22 -9.60 0.72 -3.58
CA TYR A 22 -8.36 0.75 -2.81
C TYR A 22 -8.58 0.54 -1.31
N ARG A 23 -9.65 1.11 -0.72
CA ARG A 23 -9.98 0.93 0.70
C ARG A 23 -10.31 -0.54 0.99
N GLN A 24 -11.06 -1.19 0.11
CA GLN A 24 -11.36 -2.61 0.21
C GLN A 24 -10.09 -3.47 0.09
N ALA A 25 -9.25 -3.22 -0.92
CA ALA A 25 -7.98 -3.94 -1.09
C ALA A 25 -7.06 -3.76 0.14
N LYS A 26 -6.93 -2.54 0.67
CA LYS A 26 -6.14 -2.26 1.88
C LYS A 26 -6.72 -2.96 3.12
N PHE A 27 -8.04 -3.07 3.23
CA PHE A 27 -8.69 -3.81 4.31
C PHE A 27 -8.38 -5.31 4.21
N GLU A 28 -8.58 -5.91 3.03
CA GLU A 28 -8.27 -7.32 2.76
C GLU A 28 -6.78 -7.62 3.03
N PHE A 29 -5.88 -6.75 2.59
CA PHE A 29 -4.44 -6.84 2.90
C PHE A 29 -4.17 -6.75 4.41
N GLY A 30 -4.84 -5.84 5.11
CA GLY A 30 -4.75 -5.71 6.57
C GLY A 30 -5.18 -6.97 7.31
N VAL A 31 -6.28 -7.60 6.89
CA VAL A 31 -6.75 -8.88 7.44
C VAL A 31 -5.71 -9.98 7.21
N SER A 32 -5.11 -10.05 6.02
CA SER A 32 -4.03 -11.01 5.73
C SER A 32 -2.84 -10.81 6.67
N LEU A 33 -2.38 -9.57 6.86
CA LEU A 33 -1.27 -9.26 7.76
C LEU A 33 -1.59 -9.62 9.21
N ILE A 34 -2.79 -9.31 9.69
CA ILE A 34 -3.23 -9.65 11.05
C ILE A 34 -3.26 -11.17 11.23
N ALA A 35 -3.80 -11.92 10.26
CA ALA A 35 -3.82 -13.38 10.32
C ALA A 35 -2.40 -13.97 10.39
N ARG A 36 -1.47 -13.47 9.57
CA ARG A 36 -0.06 -13.91 9.63
C ARG A 36 0.60 -13.52 10.96
N ALA A 37 0.35 -12.32 11.47
CA ALA A 37 0.89 -11.88 12.75
C ALA A 37 0.35 -12.71 13.92
N ALA A 38 -0.95 -13.03 13.91
CA ALA A 38 -1.57 -13.91 14.91
C ALA A 38 -0.92 -15.29 14.91
N ILE A 39 -0.64 -15.87 13.73
CA ILE A 39 0.10 -17.13 13.63
C ILE A 39 1.46 -17.02 14.33
N VAL A 40 2.25 -15.97 14.03
CA VAL A 40 3.57 -15.76 14.65
C VAL A 40 3.47 -15.67 16.17
N LEU A 41 2.50 -14.91 16.68
CA LEU A 41 2.29 -14.72 18.11
C LEU A 41 1.81 -15.99 18.83
N LEU A 42 1.09 -16.87 18.12
CA LEU A 42 0.57 -18.11 18.68
C LEU A 42 1.59 -19.26 18.66
N ILE A 43 2.67 -19.18 17.86
CA ILE A 43 3.70 -20.23 17.77
C ILE A 43 4.18 -20.74 19.14
N PRO A 44 4.56 -19.88 20.12
CA PRO A 44 5.04 -20.36 21.41
C PRO A 44 4.00 -21.19 22.18
N PHE A 45 2.72 -20.85 22.07
CA PHE A 45 1.62 -21.58 22.71
C PHE A 45 1.30 -22.87 21.96
N LEU A 46 1.29 -22.80 20.63
CA LEU A 46 1.04 -23.94 19.76
C LEU A 46 2.11 -25.03 19.95
N LEU A 47 3.38 -24.64 20.09
CA LEU A 47 4.46 -25.59 20.33
C LEU A 47 4.31 -26.40 21.63
N GLN A 48 3.49 -25.96 22.59
CA GLN A 48 3.16 -26.72 23.79
C GLN A 48 2.05 -27.76 23.56
N ASN A 49 1.21 -27.59 22.53
CA ASN A 49 0.09 -28.48 22.20
C ASN A 49 0.22 -29.02 20.77
N THR A 50 0.96 -30.12 20.63
CA THR A 50 1.37 -30.66 19.32
C THR A 50 0.21 -31.20 18.50
N THR A 51 -0.90 -31.61 19.12
CA THR A 51 -2.03 -32.25 18.44
C THR A 51 -2.75 -31.34 17.44
N TYR A 52 -3.04 -30.09 17.83
CA TYR A 52 -3.85 -29.18 17.00
C TYR A 52 -3.03 -28.12 16.27
N THR A 53 -1.74 -28.02 16.58
CA THR A 53 -0.85 -27.00 16.04
C THR A 53 -0.75 -26.99 14.52
N PRO A 54 -0.52 -28.13 13.84
CA PRO A 54 -0.44 -28.13 12.38
C PRO A 54 -1.74 -27.65 11.72
N VAL A 55 -2.90 -28.02 12.28
CA VAL A 55 -4.21 -27.64 11.76
C VAL A 55 -4.46 -26.15 11.96
N ALA A 56 -4.16 -25.60 13.13
CA ALA A 56 -4.31 -24.18 13.42
C ALA A 56 -3.40 -23.31 12.54
N LEU A 57 -2.13 -23.72 12.36
CA LEU A 57 -1.18 -23.04 11.50
C LEU A 57 -1.64 -23.06 10.03
N LEU A 58 -2.07 -24.22 9.53
CA LEU A 58 -2.56 -24.35 8.16
C LEU A 58 -3.81 -23.49 7.93
N ALA A 59 -4.79 -23.54 8.83
CA ALA A 59 -6.01 -22.75 8.73
C ALA A 59 -5.69 -21.24 8.70
N GLY A 60 -4.82 -20.77 9.59
CA GLY A 60 -4.39 -19.38 9.61
C GLY A 60 -3.69 -18.95 8.31
N LEU A 61 -2.80 -19.81 7.77
CA LEU A 61 -2.09 -19.54 6.52
C LEU A 61 -3.06 -19.48 5.32
N LEU A 62 -4.04 -20.38 5.25
CA LEU A 62 -5.06 -20.37 4.20
C LEU A 62 -5.92 -19.11 4.25
N VAL A 63 -6.33 -18.68 5.44
CA VAL A 63 -7.06 -17.41 5.62
C VAL A 63 -6.19 -16.24 5.17
N ALA A 64 -4.93 -16.18 5.61
CA ALA A 64 -4.02 -15.14 5.22
C ALA A 64 -3.83 -15.08 3.69
N GLU A 65 -3.63 -16.22 3.04
CA GLU A 65 -3.38 -16.28 1.60
C GLU A 65 -4.65 -15.95 0.79
N PHE A 66 -5.82 -16.43 1.23
CA PHE A 66 -7.10 -16.08 0.62
C PHE A 66 -7.34 -14.56 0.61
N PHE A 67 -7.11 -13.90 1.75
CA PHE A 67 -7.26 -12.43 1.83
C PHE A 67 -6.17 -11.67 1.06
N SER A 68 -4.95 -12.21 0.97
CA SER A 68 -3.90 -11.63 0.13
C SER A 68 -4.27 -11.69 -1.34
N TYR A 69 -4.72 -12.85 -1.82
CA TYR A 69 -5.19 -13.05 -3.18
C TYR A 69 -6.37 -12.12 -3.52
N ARG A 70 -7.36 -12.02 -2.63
CA ARG A 70 -8.49 -11.11 -2.81
C ARG A 70 -8.04 -9.66 -2.89
N SER A 71 -7.15 -9.23 -1.99
CA SER A 71 -6.56 -7.89 -1.98
C SER A 71 -5.89 -7.58 -3.32
N ASP A 72 -5.07 -8.49 -3.86
CA ASP A 72 -4.37 -8.29 -5.12
C ASP A 72 -5.34 -8.21 -6.32
N SER A 73 -6.40 -9.01 -6.32
CA SER A 73 -7.47 -8.94 -7.33
C SER A 73 -8.20 -7.59 -7.27
N THR A 74 -8.64 -7.16 -6.08
CA THR A 74 -9.32 -5.87 -5.87
C THR A 74 -8.41 -4.70 -6.24
N LYS A 75 -7.13 -4.76 -5.88
CA LYS A 75 -6.12 -3.77 -6.28
C LYS A 75 -5.96 -3.72 -7.80
N GLY A 76 -5.91 -4.88 -8.46
CA GLY A 76 -5.83 -4.95 -9.93
C GLY A 76 -6.97 -4.21 -10.62
N LEU A 77 -8.20 -4.33 -10.09
CA LEU A 77 -9.35 -3.54 -10.55
C LEU A 77 -9.18 -2.06 -10.22
N ALA A 78 -8.75 -1.72 -9.00
CA ALA A 78 -8.51 -0.33 -8.59
C ALA A 78 -7.50 0.39 -9.50
N GLU A 79 -6.42 -0.28 -9.90
CA GLU A 79 -5.38 0.24 -10.80
C GLU A 79 -5.88 0.38 -12.26
N GLN A 80 -6.79 -0.49 -12.70
CA GLN A 80 -7.43 -0.33 -14.01
C GLN A 80 -8.33 0.91 -14.07
N VAL A 81 -9.13 1.12 -13.02
CA VAL A 81 -10.00 2.30 -12.90
C VAL A 81 -9.16 3.56 -12.71
N ALA A 82 -8.12 3.50 -11.90
CA ALA A 82 -7.17 4.61 -11.70
C ALA A 82 -6.56 5.06 -13.01
N ARG A 83 -6.04 4.13 -13.83
CA ARG A 83 -5.51 4.45 -15.16
C ARG A 83 -6.53 5.17 -16.03
N ALA A 84 -7.75 4.64 -16.13
CA ALA A 84 -8.77 5.22 -16.98
C ALA A 84 -9.12 6.66 -16.56
N ILE A 85 -9.28 6.88 -15.25
CA ILE A 85 -9.51 8.21 -14.67
C ILE A 85 -8.33 9.14 -14.92
N ASP A 86 -7.09 8.68 -14.69
CA ASP A 86 -5.92 9.53 -14.86
C ASP A 86 -5.71 9.91 -16.34
N TYR A 87 -6.01 9.03 -17.31
CA TYR A 87 -6.06 9.40 -18.73
C TYR A 87 -7.15 10.42 -19.06
N HIS A 88 -8.33 10.28 -18.44
CA HIS A 88 -9.44 11.21 -18.62
C HIS A 88 -9.09 12.59 -18.06
N ASP A 89 -8.64 12.67 -16.82
CA ASP A 89 -8.31 13.92 -16.13
C ASP A 89 -7.09 14.63 -16.73
N SER A 90 -6.18 13.86 -17.33
CA SER A 90 -4.94 14.41 -17.87
C SER A 90 -5.04 14.78 -19.34
N LEU A 91 -5.57 13.88 -20.19
CA LEU A 91 -5.58 14.02 -21.65
C LEU A 91 -7.00 14.25 -22.21
N GLY A 92 -8.04 14.21 -21.38
CA GLY A 92 -9.42 14.42 -21.82
C GLY A 92 -10.02 13.19 -22.52
N TRP A 93 -9.34 12.05 -22.45
CA TRP A 93 -9.82 10.83 -23.10
C TRP A 93 -11.13 10.37 -22.46
N PRO A 94 -12.16 10.01 -23.25
CA PRO A 94 -13.43 9.60 -22.69
C PRO A 94 -13.32 8.24 -22.00
N LEU A 95 -13.88 8.15 -20.79
CA LEU A 95 -14.00 6.87 -20.06
C LEU A 95 -14.92 5.91 -20.82
N LYS A 96 -14.39 4.74 -21.19
CA LYS A 96 -15.17 3.72 -21.92
C LYS A 96 -16.22 3.10 -21.00
N GLU A 97 -17.43 2.84 -21.52
CA GLU A 97 -18.52 2.28 -20.72
C GLU A 97 -18.17 0.92 -20.09
N LYS A 98 -17.45 0.08 -20.82
CA LYS A 98 -16.93 -1.20 -20.30
C LYS A 98 -16.07 -1.02 -19.04
N GLN A 99 -15.25 0.03 -18.98
CA GLN A 99 -14.41 0.29 -17.79
C GLN A 99 -15.26 0.71 -16.60
N ARG A 100 -16.32 1.49 -16.83
CA ARG A 100 -17.28 1.89 -15.80
C ARG A 100 -18.07 0.71 -15.24
N LEU A 101 -18.56 -0.17 -16.13
CA LEU A 101 -19.28 -1.39 -15.74
C LEU A 101 -18.38 -2.33 -14.90
N ASN A 102 -17.14 -2.55 -15.35
CA ASN A 102 -16.18 -3.37 -14.61
C ASN A 102 -15.83 -2.77 -13.23
N ALA A 103 -15.76 -1.44 -13.15
CA ALA A 103 -15.54 -0.76 -11.88
C ALA A 103 -16.73 -0.97 -10.93
N ALA A 104 -17.95 -0.90 -11.46
CA ALA A 104 -19.18 -0.97 -10.67
C ALA A 104 -19.39 -2.34 -10.00
N SER A 105 -18.96 -3.43 -10.64
CA SER A 105 -19.13 -4.78 -10.09
C SER A 105 -18.25 -5.09 -8.87
N GLY A 106 -17.20 -4.32 -8.62
CA GLY A 106 -16.19 -4.63 -7.60
C GLY A 106 -16.42 -4.02 -6.21
N VAL A 107 -17.41 -3.13 -6.03
CA VAL A 107 -17.58 -2.33 -4.81
C VAL A 107 -19.01 -2.43 -4.28
N SER A 108 -19.15 -2.61 -2.96
CA SER A 108 -20.46 -2.49 -2.30
C SER A 108 -20.99 -1.04 -2.36
N GLU A 109 -22.27 -0.85 -2.71
CA GLU A 109 -22.90 0.48 -2.75
C GLU A 109 -22.80 1.23 -1.41
N ARG A 110 -22.81 0.50 -0.28
CA ARG A 110 -22.61 1.08 1.06
C ARG A 110 -21.25 1.76 1.20
N LEU A 111 -20.17 1.09 0.77
CA LEU A 111 -18.82 1.66 0.82
C LEU A 111 -18.69 2.82 -0.17
N LEU A 112 -19.25 2.68 -1.37
CA LEU A 112 -19.23 3.74 -2.37
C LEU A 112 -19.89 5.02 -1.85
N ASN A 113 -21.11 4.92 -1.33
CA ASN A 113 -21.86 6.07 -0.81
C ASN A 113 -21.11 6.75 0.34
N LYS A 114 -20.46 5.97 1.21
CA LYS A 114 -19.60 6.50 2.27
C LYS A 114 -18.42 7.30 1.73
N VAL A 115 -17.74 6.79 0.69
CA VAL A 115 -16.61 7.52 0.08
C VAL A 115 -17.08 8.77 -0.65
N VAL A 116 -18.21 8.72 -1.36
CA VAL A 116 -18.82 9.90 -2.01
C VAL A 116 -19.13 10.99 -0.98
N SER A 117 -19.74 10.64 0.16
CA SER A 117 -20.03 11.62 1.22
C SER A 117 -18.75 12.22 1.82
N GLU A 118 -17.70 11.42 2.02
CA GLU A 118 -16.41 11.90 2.52
C GLU A 118 -15.69 12.81 1.53
N HIS A 119 -15.78 12.53 0.22
CA HIS A 119 -15.23 13.40 -0.82
C HIS A 119 -15.89 14.78 -0.83
N ARG A 120 -17.23 14.81 -0.77
CA ARG A 120 -18.00 16.07 -0.70
C ARG A 120 -17.65 16.89 0.51
N ALA A 121 -17.63 16.27 1.69
CA ALA A 121 -17.32 16.94 2.95
C ALA A 121 -15.93 17.61 2.94
N LYS A 122 -14.99 17.06 2.17
CA LYS A 122 -13.61 17.57 2.10
C LYS A 122 -13.32 18.42 0.87
N ASN A 123 -14.29 18.60 -0.04
CA ASN A 123 -14.13 19.29 -1.33
C ASN A 123 -12.81 18.94 -2.04
N ARG A 124 -12.48 17.64 -2.12
CA ARG A 124 -11.19 17.18 -2.63
C ARG A 124 -11.18 17.17 -4.15
N ARG A 125 -10.39 18.05 -4.75
CA ARG A 125 -9.91 17.85 -6.12
C ARG A 125 -8.87 16.74 -6.11
N TYR A 126 -8.88 15.88 -7.12
CA TYR A 126 -7.92 14.77 -7.16
C TYR A 126 -6.52 15.25 -7.51
N PHE A 127 -6.42 16.17 -8.47
CA PHE A 127 -5.19 16.89 -8.81
C PHE A 127 -5.34 18.37 -8.45
N ASP A 128 -4.26 18.97 -7.95
CA ASP A 128 -4.19 20.39 -7.62
C ASP A 128 -3.67 21.24 -8.79
N THR A 129 -3.34 20.60 -9.93
CA THR A 129 -2.74 21.30 -11.08
C THR A 129 -3.74 22.26 -11.73
N PRO A 130 -3.34 23.53 -11.96
CA PRO A 130 -4.15 24.49 -12.72
C PRO A 130 -4.04 24.29 -14.23
N VAL A 131 -3.16 23.40 -14.70
CA VAL A 131 -2.88 23.20 -16.13
C VAL A 131 -4.11 22.64 -16.83
N GLU A 132 -4.42 23.21 -18.01
CA GLU A 132 -5.51 22.73 -18.85
C GLU A 132 -5.26 21.31 -19.34
N VAL A 133 -6.35 20.60 -19.66
CA VAL A 133 -6.30 19.22 -20.14
C VAL A 133 -5.41 19.10 -21.38
N GLY A 134 -4.44 18.19 -21.33
CA GLY A 134 -3.44 18.00 -22.38
C GLY A 134 -2.13 17.36 -21.90
N PRO A 135 -1.12 17.26 -22.78
CA PRO A 135 0.15 16.59 -22.48
C PRO A 135 0.89 17.17 -21.26
N ASN A 136 0.85 18.49 -21.10
CA ASN A 136 1.50 19.17 -19.97
C ASN A 136 0.81 18.84 -18.63
N ARG A 137 -0.52 18.74 -18.61
CA ARG A 137 -1.26 18.32 -17.41
C ARG A 137 -0.96 16.87 -17.05
N ALA A 138 -0.82 15.99 -18.03
CA ALA A 138 -0.38 14.62 -17.79
C ALA A 138 1.00 14.56 -17.12
N ALA A 139 1.98 15.34 -17.61
CA ALA A 139 3.30 15.42 -16.98
C ALA A 139 3.21 15.95 -15.55
N GLU A 140 2.46 17.03 -15.30
CA GLU A 140 2.26 17.59 -13.96
C GLU A 140 1.56 16.60 -13.00
N ASN A 141 0.54 15.90 -13.48
CA ASN A 141 -0.18 14.89 -12.71
C ASN A 141 0.73 13.70 -12.34
N VAL A 142 1.56 13.24 -13.28
CA VAL A 142 2.57 12.21 -13.00
C VAL A 142 3.59 12.72 -12.01
N LYS A 143 4.11 13.94 -12.17
CA LYS A 143 5.06 14.56 -11.24
C LYS A 143 4.48 14.59 -9.82
N GLN A 144 3.27 15.13 -9.65
CA GLN A 144 2.59 15.19 -8.36
C GLN A 144 2.40 13.78 -7.78
N SER A 145 1.84 12.85 -8.57
CA SER A 145 1.55 11.49 -8.11
C SER A 145 2.82 10.72 -7.73
N ALA A 146 3.88 10.85 -8.53
CA ALA A 146 5.18 10.26 -8.31
C ALA A 146 5.81 10.80 -7.02
N TRP A 147 5.75 12.10 -6.78
CA TRP A 147 6.25 12.71 -5.54
C TRP A 147 5.57 12.11 -4.30
N TYR A 148 4.23 12.10 -4.25
CA TYR A 148 3.49 11.54 -3.11
C TYR A 148 3.78 10.05 -2.92
N THR A 149 3.86 9.31 -4.03
CA THR A 149 4.16 7.87 -4.01
C THR A 149 5.56 7.61 -3.45
N GLY A 150 6.55 8.39 -3.88
CA GLY A 150 7.94 8.26 -3.46
C GLY A 150 8.12 8.54 -1.96
N GLU A 151 7.54 9.63 -1.46
CA GLU A 151 7.61 9.99 -0.03
C GLU A 151 6.94 8.92 0.85
N GLN A 152 5.74 8.46 0.47
CA GLN A 152 5.05 7.42 1.24
C GLN A 152 5.81 6.10 1.22
N ALA A 153 6.34 5.70 0.06
CA ALA A 153 7.09 4.46 -0.11
C ALA A 153 8.40 4.48 0.70
N ARG A 154 9.16 5.59 0.70
CA ARG A 154 10.36 5.75 1.55
C ARG A 154 10.04 5.59 3.03
N GLY A 155 8.96 6.23 3.47
CA GLY A 155 8.48 6.11 4.84
C GLY A 155 8.08 4.68 5.22
N MET A 156 7.34 3.99 4.34
CA MET A 156 6.95 2.58 4.55
C MET A 156 8.16 1.64 4.51
N GLN A 157 9.13 1.86 3.63
CA GLN A 157 10.38 1.09 3.58
C GLN A 157 11.11 1.17 4.93
N ALA A 158 11.30 2.38 5.46
CA ALA A 158 11.97 2.57 6.75
C ALA A 158 11.20 1.86 7.87
N LEU A 159 9.87 1.99 7.90
CA LEU A 159 9.03 1.30 8.86
C LEU A 159 9.17 -0.23 8.78
N MET A 160 9.14 -0.81 7.57
CA MET A 160 9.28 -2.26 7.40
C MET A 160 10.66 -2.75 7.85
N TRP A 161 11.74 -2.00 7.60
CA TRP A 161 13.06 -2.33 8.13
C TRP A 161 13.13 -2.26 9.65
N TRP A 162 12.50 -1.26 10.28
CA TRP A 162 12.36 -1.20 11.73
C TRP A 162 11.62 -2.42 12.28
N MET A 163 10.53 -2.84 11.63
CA MET A 163 9.79 -4.05 12.03
C MET A 163 10.65 -5.32 11.92
N VAL A 164 11.46 -5.46 10.86
CA VAL A 164 12.42 -6.56 10.71
C VAL A 164 13.42 -6.54 11.87
N LEU A 165 14.05 -5.40 12.14
CA LEU A 165 15.04 -5.25 13.21
C LEU A 165 14.45 -5.58 14.58
N LEU A 166 13.27 -5.02 14.90
CA LEU A 166 12.59 -5.29 16.17
C LEU A 166 12.25 -6.78 16.33
N THR A 167 11.85 -7.46 15.25
CA THR A 167 11.56 -8.89 15.28
C THR A 167 12.83 -9.72 15.55
N LEU A 168 13.96 -9.37 14.93
CA LEU A 168 15.24 -10.02 15.18
C LEU A 168 15.72 -9.80 16.63
N LEU A 169 15.60 -8.58 17.14
CA LEU A 169 15.96 -8.26 18.53
C LEU A 169 15.07 -9.02 19.53
N ALA A 170 13.77 -9.12 19.26
CA ALA A 170 12.85 -9.89 20.10
C ALA A 170 13.19 -11.39 20.09
N ALA A 171 13.49 -11.97 18.92
CA ALA A 171 13.89 -13.37 18.80
C ALA A 171 15.22 -13.67 19.52
N ALA A 172 16.20 -12.76 19.40
CA ALA A 172 17.48 -12.86 20.11
C ALA A 172 17.30 -12.70 21.63
N GLY A 173 16.52 -11.72 22.07
CA GLY A 173 16.22 -11.50 23.49
C GLY A 173 15.52 -12.70 24.12
N TYR A 174 14.53 -13.27 23.42
CA TYR A 174 13.87 -14.51 23.84
C TYR A 174 14.87 -15.66 23.98
N PHE A 175 15.72 -15.88 22.97
CA PHE A 175 16.73 -16.95 22.99
C PHE A 175 17.69 -16.83 24.18
N VAL A 176 18.21 -15.62 24.42
CA VAL A 176 19.14 -15.34 25.53
C VAL A 176 18.44 -15.58 26.87
N TYR A 177 17.21 -15.07 27.03
CA TYR A 177 16.43 -15.25 28.25
C TYR A 177 16.20 -16.74 28.57
N THR A 178 15.71 -17.52 27.61
CA THR A 178 15.45 -18.95 27.80
C THR A 178 16.73 -19.77 28.00
N THR A 179 17.83 -19.37 27.35
CA THR A 179 19.13 -20.04 27.55
C THR A 179 19.67 -19.78 28.95
N ALA A 180 19.56 -18.56 29.46
CA ALA A 180 19.97 -18.23 30.84
C ALA A 180 19.18 -19.06 31.87
N GLN A 181 17.87 -19.25 31.66
CA GLN A 181 17.04 -20.14 32.49
C GLN A 181 17.42 -21.62 32.33
N SER A 182 17.90 -22.03 31.16
CA SER A 182 18.32 -23.41 30.93
C SER A 182 19.60 -23.75 31.71
N VAL A 183 20.53 -22.78 31.81
CA VAL A 183 21.78 -22.92 32.57
C VAL A 183 21.54 -23.05 34.08
N SER A 184 20.51 -22.37 34.62
CA SER A 184 20.22 -22.42 36.06
C SER A 184 19.58 -23.74 36.51
N VAL A 185 18.83 -24.42 35.64
CA VAL A 185 18.17 -25.71 35.96
C VAL A 185 19.17 -26.88 35.92
N GLY A 186 20.13 -26.86 34.99
CA GLY A 186 21.10 -27.94 34.82
C GLY A 186 20.50 -29.27 34.30
N GLY A 187 21.36 -30.27 34.08
CA GLY A 187 20.94 -31.63 33.69
C GLY A 187 20.18 -31.73 32.36
N ASN A 188 19.37 -32.80 32.22
CA ASN A 188 18.61 -33.08 31.00
C ASN A 188 17.48 -32.07 30.75
N GLU A 189 16.91 -31.49 31.81
CA GLU A 189 15.88 -30.45 31.70
C GLU A 189 16.43 -29.16 31.09
N GLY A 190 17.64 -28.75 31.52
CA GLY A 190 18.35 -27.62 30.89
C GLY A 190 18.60 -27.84 29.39
N LEU A 191 18.99 -29.05 28.99
CA LEU A 191 19.19 -29.39 27.57
C LEU A 191 17.89 -29.33 26.76
N GLN A 192 16.78 -29.82 27.33
CA GLN A 192 15.45 -29.75 26.68
C GLN A 192 14.96 -28.30 26.52
N ASN A 193 15.14 -27.48 27.55
CA ASN A 193 14.79 -26.06 27.52
C ASN A 193 15.60 -25.29 26.47
N TYR A 194 16.91 -25.57 26.37
CA TYR A 194 17.76 -25.00 25.33
C TYR A 194 17.33 -25.42 23.92
N ALA A 195 17.01 -26.70 23.71
CA ALA A 195 16.52 -27.19 22.43
C ALA A 195 15.17 -26.56 22.05
N GLY A 196 14.27 -26.38 23.02
CA GLY A 196 12.98 -25.70 22.83
C GLY A 196 13.15 -24.22 22.48
N ALA A 197 14.08 -23.54 23.16
CA ALA A 197 14.46 -22.16 22.88
C ALA A 197 14.94 -22.00 21.43
N LEU A 198 15.90 -22.83 21.01
CA LEU A 198 16.45 -22.80 19.66
C LEU A 198 15.36 -23.01 18.59
N LYS A 199 14.50 -24.03 18.77
CA LYS A 199 13.39 -24.31 17.84
C LYS A 199 12.43 -23.14 17.73
N THR A 200 12.07 -22.53 18.87
CA THR A 200 11.14 -21.40 18.91
C THR A 200 11.75 -20.16 18.26
N THR A 201 13.03 -19.86 18.54
CA THR A 201 13.74 -18.74 17.91
C THR A 201 13.83 -18.91 16.40
N ILE A 202 14.19 -20.10 15.90
CA ILE A 202 14.19 -20.39 14.46
C ILE A 202 12.78 -20.20 13.90
N ALA A 203 11.74 -20.72 14.55
CA ALA A 203 10.36 -20.57 14.11
C ALA A 203 9.92 -19.10 14.04
N LEU A 204 10.28 -18.27 15.03
CA LEU A 204 10.00 -16.82 15.03
C LEU A 204 10.68 -16.10 13.86
N ILE A 205 11.96 -16.40 13.60
CA ILE A 205 12.71 -15.81 12.49
C ILE A 205 12.12 -16.26 11.14
N THR A 206 11.82 -17.55 10.98
CA THR A 206 11.17 -18.07 9.78
C THR A 206 9.80 -17.43 9.58
N ALA A 207 9.00 -17.29 10.64
CA ALA A 207 7.69 -16.66 10.57
C ALA A 207 7.76 -15.17 10.20
N ALA A 208 8.78 -14.44 10.70
CA ALA A 208 9.06 -13.06 10.28
C ALA A 208 9.36 -12.96 8.78
N ASN A 209 10.07 -13.95 8.22
CA ASN A 209 10.30 -14.05 6.79
C ASN A 209 9.02 -14.42 6.02
N SER A 210 8.19 -15.32 6.58
CA SER A 210 6.87 -15.69 6.02
C SER A 210 5.86 -14.53 5.99
N LEU A 211 5.96 -13.59 6.93
CA LEU A 211 5.25 -12.30 6.87
C LEU A 211 5.65 -11.46 5.65
N GLY A 212 6.78 -11.78 5.01
CA GLY A 212 7.29 -11.09 3.84
C GLY A 212 7.80 -9.68 4.18
N LEU A 213 8.15 -9.39 5.44
CA LEU A 213 8.56 -8.05 5.86
C LEU A 213 9.76 -7.53 5.07
N VAL A 214 10.76 -8.39 4.83
CA VAL A 214 11.93 -8.06 4.00
C VAL A 214 11.51 -7.80 2.55
N LYS A 215 10.66 -8.66 1.98
CA LYS A 215 10.13 -8.50 0.63
C LYS A 215 9.33 -7.19 0.49
N LEU A 216 8.53 -6.83 1.50
CA LEU A 216 7.79 -5.58 1.56
C LEU A 216 8.73 -4.38 1.66
N ALA A 217 9.74 -4.42 2.54
CA ALA A 217 10.73 -3.36 2.68
C ALA A 217 11.46 -3.10 1.34
N MET A 218 11.93 -4.16 0.69
CA MET A 218 12.55 -4.08 -0.63
C MET A 218 11.57 -3.58 -1.70
N GLY A 219 10.32 -4.06 -1.67
CA GLY A 219 9.27 -3.63 -2.59
C GLY A 219 8.98 -2.13 -2.49
N TYR A 220 8.89 -1.59 -1.28
CA TYR A 220 8.74 -0.16 -1.04
C TYR A 220 9.98 0.64 -1.44
N GLY A 221 11.19 0.11 -1.25
CA GLY A 221 12.41 0.75 -1.74
C GLY A 221 12.45 0.85 -3.27
N LYS A 222 12.11 -0.22 -3.97
CA LYS A 222 11.97 -0.22 -5.44
C LYS A 222 10.87 0.74 -5.90
N ALA A 223 9.74 0.78 -5.18
CA ALA A 223 8.65 1.71 -5.44
C ALA A 223 9.09 3.17 -5.30
N ALA A 224 9.82 3.51 -4.24
CA ALA A 224 10.37 4.85 -4.03
C ALA A 224 11.33 5.27 -5.16
N GLN A 225 12.24 4.38 -5.56
CA GLN A 225 13.17 4.65 -6.67
C GLN A 225 12.47 4.79 -8.02
N ALA A 226 11.46 3.95 -8.29
CA ALA A 226 10.66 4.06 -9.50
C ALA A 226 9.89 5.40 -9.52
N ALA A 227 9.23 5.74 -8.41
CA ALA A 227 8.53 7.01 -8.28
C ALA A 227 9.47 8.21 -8.48
N GLN A 228 10.69 8.19 -7.91
CA GLN A 228 11.67 9.26 -8.14
C GLN A 228 12.06 9.39 -9.61
N ARG A 229 12.34 8.28 -10.30
CA ARG A 229 12.66 8.31 -11.74
C ARG A 229 11.54 8.93 -12.58
N HIS A 230 10.29 8.61 -12.25
CA HIS A 230 9.11 9.18 -12.93
C HIS A 230 8.88 10.64 -12.57
N TYR A 231 9.24 11.07 -11.37
CA TYR A 231 9.26 12.48 -10.97
C TYR A 231 10.27 13.26 -11.81
N ASP A 232 11.51 12.79 -11.87
CA ASP A 232 12.61 13.45 -12.59
C ASP A 232 12.29 13.52 -14.10
N LEU A 233 11.75 12.45 -14.67
CA LEU A 233 11.34 12.41 -16.08
C LEU A 233 10.16 13.36 -16.38
N ALA A 234 9.17 13.43 -15.48
CA ALA A 234 8.07 14.36 -15.63
C ALA A 234 8.52 15.82 -15.52
N GLU A 235 9.50 16.10 -14.64
CA GLU A 235 10.13 17.42 -14.52
C GLU A 235 10.93 17.78 -15.77
N GLU A 236 11.66 16.84 -16.37
CA GLU A 236 12.33 17.05 -17.65
C GLU A 236 11.33 17.42 -18.75
N TYR A 237 10.18 16.73 -18.80
CA TYR A 237 9.13 17.02 -19.77
C TYR A 237 8.46 18.38 -19.52
N ALA A 238 8.25 18.76 -18.26
CA ALA A 238 7.72 20.08 -17.92
C ALA A 238 8.64 21.21 -18.42
N LYS A 239 9.97 21.03 -18.37
CA LYS A 239 10.94 22.01 -18.89
C LYS A 239 10.87 22.19 -20.41
N ARG A 240 10.33 21.22 -21.16
CA ARG A 240 10.14 21.32 -22.62
C ARG A 240 8.94 22.20 -22.99
N GLY A 241 8.04 22.50 -22.05
CA GLY A 241 6.89 23.38 -22.27
C GLY A 241 5.97 22.88 -23.39
N SER A 242 5.63 23.76 -24.33
CA SER A 242 4.71 23.46 -25.44
C SER A 242 5.23 22.40 -26.43
N ALA A 243 6.50 22.02 -26.35
CA ALA A 243 7.08 20.99 -27.21
C ALA A 243 6.75 19.55 -26.77
N LEU A 244 6.04 19.35 -25.64
CA LEU A 244 5.69 18.02 -25.18
C LEU A 244 4.59 17.40 -26.06
N LEU A 245 4.96 16.36 -26.80
CA LEU A 245 4.03 15.63 -27.67
C LEU A 245 3.12 14.72 -26.83
N GLU A 246 1.87 14.56 -27.27
CA GLU A 246 0.90 13.68 -26.59
C GLU A 246 1.41 12.23 -26.45
N LYS A 247 2.13 11.72 -27.46
CA LYS A 247 2.74 10.38 -27.41
C LYS A 247 3.70 10.20 -26.21
N ASP A 248 4.46 11.25 -25.87
CA ASP A 248 5.46 11.20 -24.81
C ASP A 248 4.76 11.27 -23.44
N ALA A 249 3.70 12.07 -23.34
CA ALA A 249 2.84 12.13 -22.17
C ALA A 249 2.11 10.80 -21.91
N VAL A 250 1.59 10.15 -22.96
CA VAL A 250 0.97 8.81 -22.87
C VAL A 250 1.97 7.77 -22.39
N PHE A 251 3.20 7.79 -22.91
CA PHE A 251 4.27 6.90 -22.48
C PHE A 251 4.67 7.13 -21.01
N LEU A 252 4.77 8.40 -20.60
CA LEU A 252 5.05 8.77 -19.21
C LEU A 252 3.98 8.24 -18.25
N LEU A 253 2.70 8.49 -18.55
CA LEU A 253 1.57 7.97 -17.77
C LEU A 253 1.58 6.43 -17.72
N ALA A 254 1.72 5.77 -18.88
CA ALA A 254 1.70 4.31 -18.96
C ALA A 254 2.84 3.67 -18.16
N SER A 255 4.06 4.22 -18.27
CA SER A 255 5.21 3.73 -17.54
C SER A 255 5.08 3.97 -16.03
N TYR A 256 4.55 5.12 -15.62
CA TYR A 256 4.27 5.41 -14.21
C TYR A 256 3.25 4.42 -13.63
N HIS A 257 2.13 4.21 -14.32
CA HIS A 257 1.11 3.25 -13.88
C HIS A 257 1.60 1.81 -13.83
N THR A 258 2.47 1.42 -14.76
CA THR A 258 3.10 0.09 -14.74
C THR A 258 3.99 -0.06 -13.51
N ALA A 259 4.80 0.95 -13.20
CA ALA A 259 5.60 0.98 -11.99
C ALA A 259 4.71 0.94 -10.74
N ARG A 260 3.69 1.79 -10.66
CA ARG A 260 2.74 1.86 -9.55
C ARG A 260 1.98 0.56 -9.31
N GLY A 261 1.52 -0.09 -10.36
CA GLY A 261 0.81 -1.37 -10.27
C GLY A 261 1.63 -2.46 -9.58
N SER A 262 2.96 -2.42 -9.71
CA SER A 262 3.89 -3.36 -9.06
C SER A 262 4.19 -3.06 -7.58
N MET A 263 3.82 -1.87 -7.08
CA MET A 263 4.18 -1.43 -5.73
C MET A 263 3.32 -2.12 -4.65
N PRO A 264 3.87 -2.43 -3.46
CA PRO A 264 3.04 -2.93 -2.35
C PRO A 264 1.97 -1.89 -1.94
N LEU A 265 0.82 -2.36 -1.44
CA LEU A 265 -0.27 -1.48 -1.01
C LEU A 265 0.12 -0.66 0.22
N ILE A 266 0.11 0.67 0.07
CA ILE A 266 0.33 1.57 1.19
C ILE A 266 -0.94 1.62 2.07
N PRO A 267 -0.84 1.25 3.37
CA PRO A 267 -1.99 1.25 4.26
C PRO A 267 -2.63 2.63 4.43
N GLN A 268 -3.96 2.68 4.60
CA GLN A 268 -4.69 3.95 4.69
C GLN A 268 -4.28 4.79 5.92
N TRP A 269 -3.98 4.12 7.03
CA TRP A 269 -3.52 4.79 8.25
C TRP A 269 -2.18 5.50 8.06
N TRP A 270 -1.32 4.99 7.17
CA TRP A 270 -0.04 5.63 6.84
C TRP A 270 -0.25 6.95 6.12
N TRP A 271 -1.14 6.96 5.11
CA TRP A 271 -1.58 8.18 4.44
C TRP A 271 -2.16 9.18 5.44
N ASN A 272 -3.12 8.76 6.28
CA ASN A 272 -3.78 9.65 7.23
C ASN A 272 -2.77 10.31 8.20
N ARG A 273 -1.69 9.61 8.57
CA ARG A 273 -0.63 10.15 9.42
C ARG A 273 0.21 11.22 8.71
N GLN A 274 0.47 11.05 7.41
CA GLN A 274 1.39 11.90 6.66
C GLN A 274 0.71 12.98 5.81
N GLU A 275 -0.58 12.84 5.51
CA GLU A 275 -1.34 13.68 4.57
C GLU A 275 -1.09 15.18 4.78
N LYS A 276 -1.25 15.69 6.00
CA LYS A 276 -1.06 17.12 6.29
C LYS A 276 0.38 17.58 6.01
N THR A 277 1.36 16.78 6.43
CA THR A 277 2.78 17.08 6.28
C THR A 277 3.20 17.03 4.80
N LEU A 278 2.74 16.02 4.07
CA LEU A 278 3.02 15.86 2.64
C LEU A 278 2.38 16.98 1.83
N ASN A 279 1.11 17.29 2.07
CA ASN A 279 0.42 18.39 1.37
C ASN A 279 1.10 19.74 1.64
N ARG A 280 1.59 19.98 2.87
CA ARG A 280 2.35 21.20 3.18
C ARG A 280 3.67 21.26 2.41
N ARG A 281 4.45 20.17 2.39
CA ARG A 281 5.73 20.10 1.67
C ARG A 281 5.55 20.24 0.16
N TRP A 282 4.53 19.58 -0.40
CA TRP A 282 4.20 19.71 -1.82
C TRP A 282 3.88 21.16 -2.20
N ARG A 283 3.07 21.86 -1.39
CA ARG A 283 2.77 23.27 -1.64
C ARG A 283 4.02 24.15 -1.57
N GLN A 284 4.94 23.88 -0.63
CA GLN A 284 6.22 24.59 -0.56
C GLN A 284 7.04 24.34 -1.83
N GLU A 285 7.18 23.09 -2.25
CA GLU A 285 7.87 22.71 -3.49
C GLU A 285 7.26 23.39 -4.73
N VAL A 286 5.93 23.52 -4.81
CA VAL A 286 5.25 24.23 -5.91
C VAL A 286 5.51 25.73 -5.84
N LEU A 287 5.48 26.34 -4.65
CA LEU A 287 5.73 27.77 -4.45
C LEU A 287 7.17 28.16 -4.76
N ASP A 288 8.15 27.33 -4.41
CA ASP A 288 9.58 27.61 -4.65
C ASP A 288 9.93 27.60 -6.16
N ARG A 289 9.02 27.14 -7.01
CA ARG A 289 9.18 27.06 -8.48
C ARG A 289 8.51 28.19 -9.24
N THR A 290 7.58 28.91 -8.61
CA THR A 290 6.83 30.04 -9.21
C THR A 290 7.51 31.35 -8.89
#